data_AF-A0AAX1PJ08-F1
#
_entry.id   AF-A0AAX1PJ08-F1
#
_cell.length_a   1.000
_cell.length_b   1.000
_cell.length_c   1.000
_cell.angle_alpha   90.00
_cell.angle_beta   90.00
_cell.angle_gamma   90.00
#
_symmetry.space_group_name_H-M   'P 1'
#
loop_
_entity.id
_entity.type
_entity.pdbx_description
1 polymer ?
#
loop_
_entity_poly.entity_id
_entity_poly.type
_entity_poly.pdbx_seq_one_letter_code
_entity_poly.pdbx_strand_id
1 'polypeptide(L)'
;MLFLIISVFAVFYWVYYTGSRKSPFTTQWETLPTKKQYLAAHPEAIDGDIIFCIHCGHHQQLDVGLLHQTDLRRQHICTRCKKAVYREEI
;
A
#
# COMPACT_ATOMS: atom_id res chain seq x y z
N MET A 1 -0.11 30.26 33.10
CA MET A 1 -1.35 29.67 32.54
C MET A 1 -1.31 29.56 31.03
N LEU A 2 -1.08 30.66 30.29
CA LEU A 2 -1.03 30.65 28.82
C LEU A 2 0.06 29.72 28.24
N PHE A 3 1.26 29.71 28.82
CA PHE A 3 2.34 28.79 28.42
C PHE A 3 1.99 27.30 28.60
N LEU A 4 1.27 26.95 29.66
CA LEU A 4 0.83 25.56 29.89
C LEU A 4 -0.17 25.14 28.81
N ILE A 5 -1.13 26.01 28.51
CA ILE A 5 -2.14 25.78 27.47
C ILE A 5 -1.46 25.58 26.11
N ILE A 6 -0.53 26.47 25.73
CA ILE A 6 0.21 26.34 24.47
C ILE A 6 1.01 25.03 24.42
N SER A 7 1.66 24.64 25.52
CA SER A 7 2.44 23.39 25.56
C SER A 7 1.56 22.15 25.34
N VAL A 8 0.36 22.12 25.94
CA VAL A 8 -0.59 21.01 25.77
C VAL A 8 -1.08 20.93 24.34
N PHE A 9 -1.44 22.08 23.73
CA PHE A 9 -1.84 22.11 22.32
C PHE A 9 -0.70 21.72 21.38
N ALA A 10 0.53 22.14 21.65
CA ALA A 10 1.70 21.77 20.85
C ALA A 10 1.98 20.27 20.90
N VAL A 11 1.92 19.66 22.09
CA VAL A 11 2.09 18.21 22.26
C VAL A 11 0.94 17.45 21.60
N PHE A 12 -0.30 17.89 21.79
CA PHE A 12 -1.45 17.25 21.16
C PHE A 12 -1.38 17.32 19.63
N TYR A 13 -1.05 18.50 19.09
CA TYR A 13 -0.84 18.69 17.65
C TYR A 13 0.30 17.82 17.12
N TRP A 14 1.43 17.76 17.84
CA TRP A 14 2.55 16.90 17.48
C TRP A 14 2.17 15.43 17.45
N VAL A 15 1.51 14.91 18.50
CA VAL A 15 1.08 13.49 18.56
C VAL A 15 0.09 13.17 17.43
N TYR A 16 -0.90 14.04 17.20
CA TYR A 16 -1.88 13.86 16.13
C TYR A 16 -1.21 13.85 14.75
N TYR A 17 -0.33 14.82 14.48
CA TYR A 17 0.32 14.98 13.17
C TYR A 17 1.40 13.93 12.91
N THR A 18 2.19 13.56 13.93
CA THR A 18 3.22 12.50 13.79
C THR A 18 2.62 11.11 13.70
N GLY A 19 1.53 10.83 14.43
CA GLY A 19 0.76 9.60 14.30
C GLY A 19 0.11 9.46 12.93
N SER A 20 -0.35 10.56 12.34
CA SER A 20 -1.01 10.55 11.02
C SER A 20 -0.05 10.40 9.83
N ARG A 21 1.25 10.71 9.98
CA ARG A 21 2.23 10.59 8.89
C ARG A 21 2.52 9.15 8.48
N LYS A 22 2.37 8.18 9.38
CA LYS A 22 2.53 6.76 9.09
C LYS A 22 1.16 6.14 8.88
N SER A 23 0.49 6.52 7.79
CA SER A 23 -0.69 5.78 7.37
C SER A 23 -0.30 4.30 7.24
N PRO A 24 -0.98 3.36 7.93
CA PRO A 24 -0.64 1.95 7.86
C PRO A 24 -0.67 1.41 6.41
N PHE A 25 -1.40 2.08 5.51
CA PHE A 25 -1.45 1.76 4.10
C PHE A 25 -0.15 2.12 3.35
N THR A 26 0.52 3.23 3.68
CA THR A 26 1.76 3.62 3.01
C THR A 26 2.93 2.73 3.40
N THR A 27 3.01 2.35 4.68
CA THR A 27 4.03 1.40 5.15
C THR A 27 3.84 0.00 4.58
N GLN A 28 2.60 -0.49 4.45
CA GLN A 28 2.36 -1.78 3.79
C GLN A 28 2.75 -1.72 2.30
N TRP A 29 2.45 -0.63 1.60
CA TRP A 29 2.82 -0.44 0.20
C TRP A 29 4.33 -0.48 -0.04
N GLU A 30 5.13 0.16 0.82
CA GLU A 30 6.59 0.15 0.71
C GLU A 30 7.20 -1.25 0.92
N THR A 31 6.50 -2.13 1.64
CA THR A 31 6.94 -3.53 1.84
C THR A 31 6.55 -4.47 0.69
N LEU A 32 5.66 -4.04 -0.21
CA LEU A 32 5.22 -4.86 -1.34
C LEU A 32 6.31 -4.93 -2.43
N PRO A 33 6.57 -6.11 -2.99
CA PRO A 33 7.50 -6.27 -4.10
C PRO A 33 6.97 -5.56 -5.35
N THR A 34 7.90 -5.05 -6.16
CA THR A 34 7.57 -4.51 -7.49
C THR A 34 7.11 -5.63 -8.42
N LYS A 35 6.30 -5.31 -9.44
CA LYS A 35 5.86 -6.28 -10.47
C LYS A 35 7.02 -7.15 -10.98
N LYS A 36 8.15 -6.55 -11.33
CA LYS A 36 9.34 -7.29 -11.82
C LYS A 36 9.91 -8.26 -10.78
N GLN A 37 9.98 -7.85 -9.51
CA GLN A 37 10.47 -8.73 -8.43
C GLN A 37 9.49 -9.87 -8.14
N TYR A 38 8.19 -9.59 -8.19
CA TYR A 38 7.15 -10.61 -8.01
C TYR A 38 7.22 -11.69 -9.11
N LEU A 39 7.40 -11.28 -10.36
CA LEU A 39 7.53 -12.19 -11.49
C LEU A 39 8.85 -12.95 -11.50
N ALA A 40 9.94 -12.33 -11.04
CA ALA A 40 11.22 -13.01 -10.87
C ALA A 40 11.17 -14.10 -9.78
N ALA A 41 10.39 -13.89 -8.71
CA ALA A 41 10.21 -14.87 -7.65
C ALA A 41 9.26 -16.01 -8.04
N HIS A 42 8.29 -15.75 -8.91
CA HIS A 42 7.26 -16.72 -9.30
C HIS A 42 7.01 -16.70 -10.82
N PRO A 43 7.93 -17.26 -11.63
CA PRO A 43 7.77 -17.32 -13.08
C PRO A 43 6.57 -18.18 -13.50
N GLU A 44 6.13 -19.10 -12.64
CA GLU A 44 4.94 -19.96 -12.82
C GLU A 44 3.59 -19.25 -12.58
N ALA A 45 3.61 -18.05 -12.00
CA ALA A 45 2.40 -17.26 -11.74
C ALA A 45 2.01 -16.34 -12.91
N ILE A 46 2.69 -16.44 -14.05
CA ILE A 46 2.38 -15.75 -15.29
C ILE A 46 1.91 -16.76 -16.34
N ASP A 47 0.77 -16.48 -16.96
CA ASP A 47 0.37 -17.09 -18.23
C ASP A 47 0.15 -15.95 -19.23
N GLY A 48 1.21 -15.59 -19.96
CA GLY A 48 1.23 -14.44 -20.86
C GLY A 48 1.14 -13.09 -20.12
N ASP A 49 0.07 -12.32 -20.38
CA ASP A 49 -0.18 -11.00 -19.77
C ASP A 49 -1.04 -11.07 -18.50
N ILE A 50 -1.47 -12.29 -18.12
CA ILE A 50 -2.34 -12.51 -16.96
C ILE A 50 -1.48 -12.94 -15.77
N ILE A 51 -1.51 -12.13 -14.69
CA ILE A 51 -0.82 -12.42 -13.44
C ILE A 51 -1.79 -13.13 -12.50
N PHE A 52 -1.44 -14.34 -12.08
CA PHE A 52 -2.19 -15.10 -11.08
C PHE A 52 -1.72 -14.77 -9.68
N CYS A 53 -2.65 -14.71 -8.73
CA CYS A 53 -2.27 -14.60 -7.33
C CYS A 53 -1.71 -15.94 -6.82
N ILE A 54 -0.42 -15.99 -6.43
CA ILE A 54 0.22 -17.23 -5.94
C ILE A 54 -0.52 -17.82 -4.72
N HIS A 55 -1.23 -16.99 -3.94
CA HIS A 55 -1.94 -17.45 -2.74
C HIS A 55 -3.26 -18.18 -3.03
N CYS A 56 -3.92 -17.91 -4.16
CA CYS A 56 -5.26 -18.45 -4.43
C CYS A 56 -5.46 -18.94 -5.87
N GLY A 57 -4.46 -18.78 -6.73
CA GLY A 57 -4.51 -19.13 -8.16
C GLY A 57 -5.53 -18.31 -8.97
N HIS A 58 -6.07 -17.22 -8.41
CA HIS A 58 -7.10 -16.44 -9.10
C HIS A 58 -6.47 -15.30 -9.92
N HIS A 59 -7.01 -15.08 -11.12
CA HIS A 59 -6.54 -14.05 -12.06
C HIS A 59 -7.17 -12.67 -11.82
N GLN A 60 -8.30 -12.60 -11.11
CA GLN A 60 -9.01 -11.33 -10.96
C GLN A 60 -8.30 -10.45 -9.91
N GLN A 61 -7.81 -9.30 -10.37
CA GLN A 61 -7.08 -8.31 -9.58
C GLN A 61 -7.83 -6.98 -9.62
N LEU A 62 -7.76 -6.24 -8.51
CA LEU A 62 -8.29 -4.89 -8.36
C LEU A 62 -7.10 -3.93 -8.33
N ASP A 63 -7.13 -2.96 -9.23
CA ASP A 63 -6.20 -1.82 -9.21
C ASP A 63 -6.77 -0.73 -8.29
N VAL A 64 -6.07 -0.44 -7.20
CA VAL A 64 -6.46 0.61 -6.26
C VAL A 64 -5.34 1.63 -6.06
N GLY A 65 -5.70 2.91 -6.14
CA GLY A 65 -4.84 4.01 -5.70
C GLY A 65 -4.75 4.07 -4.18
N LEU A 66 -3.58 4.39 -3.65
CA LEU A 66 -3.30 4.28 -2.21
C LEU A 66 -3.95 5.38 -1.35
N LEU A 67 -4.12 6.59 -1.89
CA LEU A 67 -4.53 7.75 -1.10
C LEU A 67 -5.42 8.72 -1.86
N HIS A 68 -5.07 9.08 -3.10
CA HIS A 68 -5.87 9.96 -3.96
C HIS A 68 -5.94 9.45 -5.41
N GLN A 69 -6.93 9.90 -6.18
CA GLN A 69 -7.03 9.56 -7.61
C GLN A 69 -5.82 10.03 -8.45
N THR A 70 -5.04 10.96 -7.92
CA THR A 70 -3.81 11.49 -8.51
C THR A 70 -2.53 10.84 -7.97
N ASP A 71 -2.61 9.89 -7.03
CA ASP A 71 -1.42 9.16 -6.58
C ASP A 71 -0.98 8.16 -7.64
N LEU A 72 0.25 8.33 -8.13
CA LEU A 72 0.95 7.40 -9.03
C LEU A 72 1.31 6.06 -8.36
N ARG A 73 1.05 5.93 -7.05
CA ARG A 73 1.27 4.73 -6.26
C ARG A 73 0.06 3.80 -6.38
N ARG A 74 0.12 2.89 -7.34
CA ARG A 74 -0.90 1.86 -7.55
C ARG A 74 -0.51 0.56 -6.85
N GLN A 75 -1.52 -0.15 -6.35
CA GLN A 75 -1.36 -1.49 -5.81
C GLN A 75 -2.40 -2.42 -6.42
N HIS A 76 -1.96 -3.62 -6.75
CA HIS A 76 -2.85 -4.66 -7.28
C HIS A 76 -3.22 -5.62 -6.16
N ILE A 77 -4.51 -5.74 -5.88
CA ILE A 77 -5.07 -6.58 -4.82
C ILE A 77 -5.88 -7.70 -5.45
N CYS A 78 -5.71 -8.94 -5.02
CA CYS A 78 -6.55 -10.03 -5.50
C CYS A 78 -7.98 -9.93 -4.92
N THR A 79 -9.01 -10.06 -5.75
CA THR A 79 -10.42 -9.93 -5.33
C THR A 79 -10.87 -11.03 -4.36
N ARG A 80 -10.27 -12.22 -4.46
CA ARG A 80 -10.66 -13.40 -3.67
C ARG A 80 -9.99 -13.45 -2.31
N CYS A 81 -8.66 -13.31 -2.26
CA CYS A 81 -7.91 -13.37 -1.01
C CYS A 81 -7.72 -12.00 -0.35
N LYS A 82 -8.07 -10.92 -1.06
CA LYS A 82 -7.91 -9.51 -0.62
C LYS A 82 -6.49 -9.14 -0.21
N LYS A 83 -5.50 -9.94 -0.62
CA LYS A 83 -4.08 -9.67 -0.37
C LYS A 83 -3.53 -8.82 -1.51
N ALA A 84 -2.75 -7.82 -1.14
CA ALA A 84 -1.95 -7.05 -2.07
C ALA A 84 -0.85 -7.96 -2.65
N VAL A 85 -0.68 -7.91 -3.97
CA VAL A 85 0.13 -8.84 -4.73
C VAL A 85 1.46 -8.20 -5.09
N TYR A 86 1.39 -7.07 -5.82
CA TYR A 86 2.55 -6.29 -6.24
C TYR A 86 2.20 -4.81 -6.28
N ARG A 87 3.24 -3.97 -6.15
CA ARG A 87 3.14 -2.53 -6.38
C ARG A 87 3.59 -2.15 -7.79
N GLU A 88 2.98 -1.09 -8.31
CA GLU A 88 3.32 -0.49 -9.59
C GLU A 88 3.47 1.02 -9.42
N GLU A 89 4.60 1.55 -9.89
CA GLU A 89 4.89 2.98 -9.98
C GLU A 89 4.93 3.28 -11.49
N ILE A 90 4.00 4.12 -11.96
CA ILE A 90 3.91 4.56 -13.37
C ILE A 90 4.85 5.73 -13.58
#